data_AF-A0A1V6A6G5-F1
#
_entry.id   AF-A0A1V6A6G5-F1
#
_cell.length_a   1.000
_cell.length_b   1.000
_cell.length_c   1.000
_cell.angle_alpha   90.00
_cell.angle_beta   90.00
_cell.angle_gamma   90.00
#
_symmetry.space_group_name_H-M   'P 1'
#
loop_
_entity.id
_entity.type
_entity.pdbx_description
1 polymer ?
#
loop_
_entity_poly.entity_id
_entity_poly.type
_entity_poly.pdbx_seq_one_letter_code
_entity_poly.pdbx_strand_id
1 'polypeptide(L)'
;MSIYATLWKLKFPKEGDEYLGCDWIKVTAQGVPAHIGTPTPGKGYEDGDPYAEFLPPPVETDENWDAPFMRAVVFITEYSKKGTTRSGQEYVNPLLVLTGEEYANITFEELHTRLCDALRGNRNPVVIDIINPDGTHKIIRDKKRNEGSRTRRLRRRGGKIVPGQTIVFVVKFVWLV
;
A
#
# COMPACT_ATOMS: atom_id res chain seq x y z
N MET A 1 17.35 18.73 -10.04
CA MET A 1 17.62 17.82 -8.91
C MET A 1 16.30 17.29 -8.34
N SER A 2 16.33 16.19 -7.58
CA SER A 2 15.13 15.55 -6.98
C SER A 2 15.01 15.93 -5.51
N ILE A 3 13.79 16.18 -5.02
CA ILE A 3 13.53 16.48 -3.59
C ILE A 3 13.43 15.21 -2.70
N TYR A 4 13.60 14.04 -3.30
CA TYR A 4 13.40 12.75 -2.62
C TYR A 4 14.72 12.01 -2.42
N ALA A 5 14.90 11.45 -1.23
CA ALA A 5 15.96 10.50 -0.90
C ALA A 5 15.39 9.08 -0.86
N THR A 6 16.09 8.11 -1.46
CA THR A 6 15.64 6.71 -1.40
C THR A 6 15.95 6.12 -0.03
N LEU A 7 14.94 5.56 0.63
CA LEU A 7 15.10 4.87 1.92
C LEU A 7 15.34 3.37 1.69
N TRP A 8 14.45 2.71 0.94
CA TRP A 8 14.56 1.28 0.63
C TRP A 8 13.78 0.90 -0.63
N LYS A 9 14.06 -0.31 -1.13
CA LYS A 9 13.34 -0.95 -2.25
C LYS A 9 13.06 -2.42 -1.90
N LEU A 10 11.80 -2.81 -1.88
CA LEU A 10 11.36 -4.16 -1.52
C LEU A 10 10.36 -4.70 -2.56
N LYS A 11 10.13 -6.02 -2.57
CA LYS A 11 9.12 -6.67 -3.42
C LYS A 11 7.87 -6.98 -2.62
N PHE A 12 6.72 -6.75 -3.23
CA PHE A 12 5.40 -7.07 -2.71
C PHE A 12 4.60 -7.87 -3.74
N PRO A 13 3.58 -8.65 -3.33
CA PRO A 13 2.65 -9.24 -4.28
C PRO A 13 2.01 -8.14 -5.13
N LYS A 14 2.06 -8.27 -6.45
CA LYS A 14 1.62 -7.22 -7.39
C LYS A 14 0.16 -6.84 -7.24
N GLU A 15 -0.65 -7.76 -6.73
CA GLU A 15 -2.08 -7.57 -6.48
C GLU A 15 -2.43 -7.46 -4.99
N GLY A 16 -1.43 -7.28 -4.12
CA GLY A 16 -1.61 -7.12 -2.67
C GLY A 16 -1.87 -8.40 -1.87
N ASP A 17 -2.02 -9.54 -2.54
CA ASP A 17 -2.23 -10.84 -1.90
C ASP A 17 -1.20 -11.86 -2.37
N GLU A 18 -0.57 -12.58 -1.44
CA GLU A 18 0.33 -13.69 -1.75
C GLU A 18 -0.49 -14.95 -2.08
N TYR A 19 -0.23 -15.56 -3.24
CA TYR A 19 -0.80 -16.85 -3.65
C TYR A 19 0.14 -17.55 -4.64
N LEU A 20 -0.08 -18.83 -4.91
CA LEU A 20 0.78 -19.60 -5.79
C LEU A 20 0.77 -19.02 -7.21
N GLY A 21 1.94 -18.63 -7.71
CA GLY A 21 2.08 -18.01 -9.02
C GLY A 21 1.71 -16.53 -9.08
N CYS A 22 1.57 -15.85 -7.93
CA CYS A 22 1.40 -14.39 -7.94
C CYS A 22 2.65 -13.69 -8.49
N ASP A 23 2.42 -12.65 -9.29
CA ASP A 23 3.47 -11.73 -9.73
C ASP A 23 3.97 -10.88 -8.56
N TRP A 24 5.20 -10.40 -8.67
CA TRP A 24 5.82 -9.48 -7.71
C TRP A 24 6.05 -8.11 -8.33
N ILE A 25 5.88 -7.06 -7.54
CA ILE A 25 6.17 -5.68 -7.93
C ILE A 25 7.19 -5.06 -6.99
N LYS A 26 8.09 -4.23 -7.53
CA LYS A 26 9.02 -3.45 -6.70
C LYS A 26 8.34 -2.18 -6.18
N VAL A 27 8.35 -2.03 -4.86
CA VAL A 27 7.94 -0.80 -4.16
C VAL A 27 9.20 -0.11 -3.63
N THR A 28 9.29 1.20 -3.85
CA THR A 28 10.36 2.07 -3.35
C THR A 28 9.77 3.07 -2.38
N ALA A 29 10.33 3.15 -1.17
CA ALA A 29 10.04 4.24 -0.24
C ALA A 29 11.05 5.36 -0.44
N GLN A 30 10.56 6.59 -0.54
CA GLN A 30 11.38 7.78 -0.67
C GLN A 30 10.99 8.84 0.33
N GLY A 31 11.96 9.29 1.12
CA GLY A 31 11.79 10.36 2.09
C GLY A 31 11.92 11.72 1.44
N VAL A 32 11.09 12.67 1.86
CA VAL A 32 11.24 14.10 1.61
C VAL A 32 11.85 14.72 2.86
N PRO A 33 13.09 15.26 2.80
CA PRO A 33 13.73 15.89 3.95
C PRO A 33 12.88 17.02 4.56
N ALA A 34 13.02 17.25 5.87
CA ALA A 34 12.21 18.21 6.61
C ALA A 34 12.29 19.64 6.05
N HIS A 35 13.48 20.05 5.61
CA HIS A 35 13.71 21.39 5.09
C HIS A 35 13.06 21.70 3.73
N ILE A 36 12.46 20.71 3.06
CA ILE A 36 11.80 20.94 1.77
C ILE A 36 10.47 21.64 2.00
N GLY A 37 10.37 22.90 1.57
CA GLY A 37 9.17 23.73 1.76
C GLY A 37 9.04 24.30 3.16
N THR A 38 10.10 24.28 3.98
CA THR A 38 10.04 24.74 5.38
C THR A 38 9.73 26.24 5.47
N PRO A 39 8.83 26.67 6.39
CA PRO A 39 8.57 28.09 6.62
C PRO A 39 9.69 28.78 7.43
N THR A 40 10.69 28.04 7.91
CA THR A 40 11.80 28.59 8.70
C THR A 40 12.57 29.65 7.88
N PRO A 41 12.76 30.88 8.39
CA PRO A 41 13.50 31.93 7.67
C PRO A 41 14.95 31.57 7.37
N GLY A 42 15.45 32.01 6.21
CA GLY A 42 16.82 31.76 5.76
C GLY A 42 17.00 30.40 5.06
N LYS A 43 15.90 29.73 4.71
CA LYS A 43 15.88 28.37 4.17
C LYS A 43 15.36 28.27 2.73
N GLY A 44 14.97 29.40 2.12
CA GLY A 44 14.69 29.51 0.67
C GLY A 44 13.24 29.22 0.26
N TYR A 45 12.32 29.16 1.20
CA TYR A 45 10.88 28.96 0.98
C TYR A 45 10.03 30.05 1.66
N GLU A 46 10.61 31.23 1.87
CA GLU A 46 9.97 32.38 2.52
C GLU A 46 8.76 32.90 1.72
N ASP A 47 8.80 32.74 0.40
CA ASP A 47 7.69 33.07 -0.52
C ASP A 47 6.59 31.99 -0.55
N GLY A 48 6.75 30.92 0.23
CA GLY A 48 5.81 29.82 0.37
C GLY A 48 6.34 28.45 -0.07
N ASP A 49 5.57 27.42 0.25
CA ASP A 49 5.90 26.03 -0.05
C ASP A 49 5.36 25.62 -1.44
N PRO A 50 6.23 25.42 -2.45
CA PRO A 50 5.80 25.06 -3.80
C PRO A 50 5.29 23.62 -3.92
N TYR A 51 5.35 22.84 -2.84
CA TYR A 51 4.96 21.43 -2.81
C TYR A 51 3.71 21.15 -1.96
N ALA A 52 3.13 22.18 -1.33
CA ALA A 52 1.99 22.07 -0.42
C ALA A 52 0.76 21.39 -1.03
N GLU A 53 0.58 21.46 -2.36
CA GLU A 53 -0.58 20.87 -3.03
C GLU A 53 -0.53 19.34 -3.17
N PHE A 54 0.64 18.70 -2.99
CA PHE A 54 0.79 17.26 -3.18
C PHE A 54 1.66 16.56 -2.12
N LEU A 55 2.28 17.31 -1.22
CA LEU A 55 2.96 16.78 -0.05
C LEU A 55 2.23 17.19 1.22
N PRO A 56 2.33 16.39 2.30
CA PRO A 56 1.93 16.82 3.63
C PRO A 56 2.57 18.16 4.02
N PRO A 57 2.00 18.88 5.00
CA PRO A 57 2.56 20.14 5.47
C PRO A 57 4.06 20.04 5.80
N PRO A 58 4.83 21.12 5.57
CA PRO A 58 6.25 21.15 5.93
C PRO A 58 6.45 21.06 7.44
N VAL A 59 7.64 20.59 7.84
CA VAL A 59 8.05 20.48 9.24
C VAL A 59 9.01 21.62 9.54
N GLU A 60 8.86 22.26 10.70
CA GLU A 60 9.81 23.28 11.16
C GLU A 60 11.18 22.64 11.41
N THR A 61 12.23 23.34 10.97
CA THR A 61 13.61 22.92 11.18
C THR A 61 14.33 23.89 12.09
N ASP A 62 15.29 23.39 12.86
CA ASP A 62 16.18 24.24 13.64
C ASP A 62 17.23 24.97 12.76
N GLU A 63 18.15 25.67 13.41
CA GLU A 63 19.24 26.40 12.75
C GLU A 63 20.12 25.48 11.89
N ASN A 64 20.29 24.22 12.30
CA ASN A 64 21.10 23.20 11.64
C ASN A 64 20.37 22.43 10.54
N TRP A 65 19.14 22.83 10.19
CA TRP A 65 18.28 22.14 9.23
C TRP A 65 17.76 20.78 9.71
N ASP A 66 17.86 20.52 11.01
CA ASP A 66 17.41 19.28 11.61
C ASP A 66 15.96 19.38 12.07
N ALA A 67 15.28 18.24 12.01
CA ALA A 67 13.95 18.05 12.55
C ALA A 67 13.81 16.61 13.06
N PRO A 68 12.88 16.35 14.01
CA PRO A 68 12.67 15.00 14.53
C PRO A 68 12.30 13.98 13.45
N PHE A 69 11.63 14.43 12.39
CA PHE A 69 11.12 13.58 11.32
C PHE A 69 11.34 14.24 9.95
N MET A 70 11.37 13.40 8.91
CA MET A 70 11.23 13.85 7.53
C MET A 70 9.88 14.55 7.33
N ARG A 71 9.73 15.36 6.28
CA ARG A 71 8.44 15.94 5.93
C ARG A 71 7.44 14.86 5.55
N ALA A 72 7.86 13.95 4.68
CA ALA A 72 6.99 12.90 4.15
C ALA A 72 7.79 11.66 3.75
N VAL A 73 7.08 10.53 3.61
CA VAL A 73 7.56 9.35 2.91
C VAL A 73 6.56 8.98 1.83
N VAL A 74 7.03 9.00 0.59
CA VAL A 74 6.26 8.66 -0.60
C VAL A 74 6.64 7.26 -1.07
N PHE A 75 5.63 6.40 -1.24
CA PHE A 75 5.80 5.04 -1.73
C PHE A 75 5.41 5.00 -3.20
N ILE A 76 6.29 4.45 -4.02
CA ILE A 76 6.09 4.35 -5.47
C ILE A 76 6.34 2.93 -5.95
N THR A 77 5.76 2.59 -7.08
CA THR A 77 6.03 1.34 -7.79
C THR A 77 7.03 1.59 -8.93
N GLU A 78 7.56 0.52 -9.53
CA GLU A 78 8.39 0.63 -10.73
C GLU A 78 7.65 1.20 -11.96
N TYR A 79 6.32 1.33 -11.90
CA TYR A 79 5.50 1.94 -12.95
C TYR A 79 5.08 3.39 -12.62
N SER A 80 5.39 3.89 -11.42
CA SER A 80 5.03 5.25 -11.01
C SER A 80 5.80 6.28 -11.84
N LYS A 81 5.06 7.22 -12.43
CA LYS A 81 5.61 8.31 -13.24
C LYS A 81 5.73 9.58 -12.41
N LYS A 82 6.91 10.21 -12.50
CA LYS A 82 7.20 11.51 -11.89
C LYS A 82 7.10 12.60 -12.95
N GLY A 83 6.57 13.75 -12.56
CA GLY A 83 6.33 14.91 -13.41
C GLY A 83 4.88 15.03 -13.80
N THR A 84 4.17 15.96 -13.17
CA THR A 84 2.86 16.44 -13.59
C THR A 84 3.01 17.78 -14.31
N THR A 85 1.93 18.29 -14.91
CA THR A 85 1.90 19.66 -15.45
C THR A 85 2.08 20.72 -14.38
N ARG A 86 1.67 20.41 -13.14
CA ARG A 86 1.82 21.29 -11.97
C ARG A 86 3.26 21.32 -11.47
N SER A 87 3.90 20.16 -11.34
CA SER A 87 5.25 20.07 -10.80
C SER A 87 6.03 18.90 -11.37
N GLY A 88 7.25 19.17 -11.81
CA GLY A 88 8.22 18.14 -12.19
C GLY A 88 8.62 17.21 -11.05
N GLN A 89 8.32 17.58 -9.79
CA GLN A 89 8.62 16.77 -8.60
C GLN A 89 7.47 15.86 -8.18
N GLU A 90 6.26 16.10 -8.66
CA GLU A 90 5.08 15.37 -8.24
C GLU A 90 4.99 13.99 -8.92
N TYR A 91 4.58 12.96 -8.18
CA TYR A 91 4.21 11.67 -8.77
C TYR A 91 2.75 11.69 -9.20
N VAL A 92 2.45 11.23 -10.42
CA VAL A 92 1.08 11.24 -10.97
C VAL A 92 0.10 10.43 -10.10
N ASN A 93 0.56 9.27 -9.63
CA ASN A 93 -0.20 8.37 -8.74
C ASN A 93 0.82 7.64 -7.84
N PRO A 94 1.26 8.24 -6.73
CA PRO A 94 2.02 7.50 -5.73
C PRO A 94 1.15 6.39 -5.13
N LEU A 95 1.77 5.28 -4.71
CA LEU A 95 1.05 4.16 -4.11
C LEU A 95 0.47 4.53 -2.75
N LEU A 96 1.25 5.25 -1.95
CA LEU A 96 0.89 5.74 -0.63
C LEU A 96 1.76 6.96 -0.30
N VAL A 97 1.23 7.89 0.47
CA VAL A 97 1.99 9.03 1.03
C VAL A 97 1.70 9.08 2.51
N LEU A 98 2.75 9.12 3.33
CA LEU A 98 2.66 9.30 4.78
C LEU A 98 3.43 10.57 5.16
N THR A 99 3.04 11.21 6.26
CA THR A 99 3.94 12.16 6.95
C THR A 99 5.18 11.42 7.45
N GLY A 100 6.29 12.12 7.67
CA GLY A 100 7.47 11.47 8.25
C GLY A 100 7.24 11.02 9.69
N GLU A 101 6.38 11.70 10.44
CA GLU A 101 5.97 11.30 11.79
C GLU A 101 5.17 9.99 11.78
N GLU A 102 4.17 9.86 10.89
CA GLU A 102 3.43 8.60 10.72
C GLU A 102 4.38 7.47 10.33
N TYR A 103 5.30 7.72 9.39
CA TYR A 103 6.28 6.71 8.98
C TYR A 103 7.24 6.31 10.10
N ALA A 104 7.62 7.23 10.99
CA ALA A 104 8.50 6.92 12.11
C ALA A 104 7.83 6.07 13.19
N ASN A 105 6.50 6.19 13.32
CA ASN A 105 5.74 5.54 14.39
C ASN A 105 4.94 4.29 13.93
N ILE A 106 4.79 4.08 12.61
CA ILE A 106 4.08 2.90 12.06
C ILE A 106 4.93 1.63 12.23
N THR A 107 4.28 0.52 12.59
CA THR A 107 4.96 -0.79 12.57
C THR A 107 5.15 -1.27 11.14
N PHE A 108 6.11 -2.17 10.92
CA PHE A 108 6.29 -2.78 9.61
C PHE A 108 5.06 -3.59 9.17
N GLU A 109 4.36 -4.25 10.10
CA GLU A 109 3.14 -5.02 9.82
C GLU A 109 2.01 -4.12 9.29
N GLU A 110 1.77 -2.99 9.94
CA GLU A 110 0.74 -2.02 9.52
C GLU A 110 1.13 -1.37 8.19
N LEU A 111 2.42 -1.02 8.02
CA LEU A 111 2.91 -0.48 6.75
C LEU A 111 2.76 -1.50 5.61
N HIS A 112 3.14 -2.75 5.84
CA HIS A 112 2.99 -3.83 4.88
C HIS A 112 1.51 -4.01 4.48
N THR A 113 0.61 -3.99 5.45
CA THR A 113 -0.84 -4.09 5.21
C THR A 113 -1.34 -2.94 4.34
N ARG A 114 -1.01 -1.68 4.68
CA ARG A 114 -1.40 -0.51 3.87
C ARG A 114 -0.86 -0.56 2.44
N LEU A 115 0.39 -1.00 2.26
CA LEU A 115 0.99 -1.14 0.93
C LEU A 115 0.29 -2.23 0.11
N CYS A 116 0.02 -3.38 0.72
CA CYS A 116 -0.71 -4.47 0.08
C CYS A 116 -2.15 -4.07 -0.27
N ASP A 117 -2.84 -3.36 0.63
CA ASP A 117 -4.18 -2.83 0.37
C ASP A 117 -4.19 -1.83 -0.79
N ALA A 118 -3.21 -0.92 -0.82
CA ALA A 118 -3.06 0.04 -1.92
C ALA A 118 -2.76 -0.68 -3.26
N LEU A 119 -1.93 -1.72 -3.26
CA LEU A 119 -1.63 -2.53 -4.45
C LEU A 119 -2.84 -3.34 -4.93
N ARG A 120 -3.63 -3.86 -3.98
CA ARG A 120 -4.88 -4.57 -4.27
C ARG A 120 -5.88 -3.64 -4.93
N GLY A 121 -5.93 -2.38 -4.50
CA GLY A 121 -6.88 -1.38 -4.97
C GLY A 121 -8.32 -1.85 -4.76
N ASN A 122 -9.14 -1.80 -5.81
CA ASN A 122 -10.56 -2.18 -5.73
C ASN A 122 -10.83 -3.69 -5.87
N ARG A 123 -9.78 -4.52 -5.97
CA ARG A 123 -9.93 -5.98 -6.07
C ARG A 123 -10.29 -6.56 -4.70
N ASN A 124 -11.04 -7.66 -4.72
CA ASN A 124 -11.33 -8.38 -3.48
C ASN A 124 -10.11 -9.21 -3.05
N PRO A 125 -9.88 -9.33 -1.73
CA PRO A 125 -8.76 -10.11 -1.21
C PRO A 125 -8.90 -11.57 -1.63
N VAL A 126 -7.76 -12.21 -1.89
CA VAL A 126 -7.71 -13.68 -2.01
C VAL A 126 -8.01 -14.29 -0.65
N VAL A 127 -8.99 -15.19 -0.61
CA VAL A 127 -9.41 -15.89 0.62
C VAL A 127 -8.96 -17.34 0.65
N ILE A 128 -8.80 -17.97 -0.52
CA ILE A 128 -8.38 -19.37 -0.63
C ILE A 128 -7.56 -19.55 -1.91
N ASP A 129 -6.45 -20.27 -1.81
CA ASP A 129 -5.73 -20.84 -2.95
C ASP A 129 -5.80 -22.38 -2.85
N ILE A 130 -6.41 -23.02 -3.86
CA ILE A 130 -6.65 -24.46 -3.89
C ILE A 130 -5.67 -25.10 -4.88
N ILE A 131 -4.81 -25.99 -4.40
CA ILE A 131 -3.98 -26.83 -5.26
C ILE A 131 -4.75 -28.12 -5.55
N ASN A 132 -5.11 -28.35 -6.81
CA ASN A 132 -5.78 -29.57 -7.25
C ASN A 132 -4.79 -30.73 -7.36
N PRO A 133 -5.26 -31.99 -7.33
CA PRO A 133 -4.40 -33.17 -7.47
C PRO A 133 -3.63 -33.25 -8.80
N ASP A 134 -4.10 -32.57 -9.84
CA ASP A 134 -3.45 -32.48 -11.15
C ASP A 134 -2.34 -31.40 -11.20
N GLY A 135 -2.06 -30.73 -10.08
CA GLY A 135 -1.07 -29.66 -9.98
C GLY A 135 -1.56 -28.29 -10.44
N THR A 136 -2.79 -28.19 -10.95
CA THR A 136 -3.42 -26.89 -11.24
C THR A 136 -3.81 -26.19 -9.94
N HIS A 137 -3.88 -24.86 -9.95
CA HIS A 137 -4.35 -24.10 -8.79
C HIS A 137 -5.58 -23.25 -9.12
N LYS A 138 -6.41 -23.00 -8.11
CA LYS A 138 -7.60 -22.18 -8.21
C LYS A 138 -7.66 -21.18 -7.06
N ILE A 139 -7.68 -19.91 -7.43
CA ILE A 139 -7.77 -18.79 -6.50
C ILE A 139 -9.25 -18.42 -6.30
N ILE A 140 -9.68 -18.32 -5.05
CA ILE A 140 -10.98 -17.80 -4.66
C ILE A 140 -10.74 -16.46 -3.96
N ARG A 141 -11.40 -15.42 -4.47
CA ARG A 141 -11.44 -14.10 -3.85
C ARG A 141 -12.76 -13.89 -3.14
N ASP A 142 -12.76 -13.03 -2.13
CA ASP A 142 -13.99 -12.68 -1.43
C ASP A 142 -15.01 -12.10 -2.43
N LYS A 143 -16.31 -12.28 -2.15
CA LYS A 143 -17.37 -11.64 -2.93
C LYS A 143 -17.68 -10.31 -2.29
N LYS A 144 -17.66 -9.21 -3.06
CA LYS A 144 -18.24 -7.93 -2.59
C LYS A 144 -19.66 -8.24 -2.11
N ARG A 145 -19.94 -7.95 -0.83
CA ARG A 145 -21.34 -7.81 -0.41
C ARG A 145 -21.89 -6.63 -1.19
N ASN A 146 -22.76 -6.90 -2.17
CA ASN A 146 -23.61 -5.86 -2.71
C ASN A 146 -24.45 -5.33 -1.55
N GLU A 147 -24.21 -4.10 -1.11
CA GLU A 147 -25.04 -3.39 -0.13
C GLU A 147 -26.47 -3.09 -0.64
N GLY A 148 -26.90 -3.72 -1.74
CA GLY A 148 -28.21 -3.58 -2.36
C GLY A 148 -29.22 -4.71 -2.13
N SER A 149 -28.88 -5.84 -1.51
CA SER A 149 -29.88 -6.91 -1.27
C SER A 149 -30.30 -7.03 0.20
N ARG A 150 -31.06 -6.05 0.69
CA ARG A 150 -31.85 -6.25 1.91
C ARG A 150 -32.87 -7.37 1.67
N THR A 151 -32.66 -8.47 2.40
CA THR A 151 -33.69 -9.38 2.91
C THR A 151 -34.54 -10.15 1.87
N ARG A 152 -34.03 -11.29 1.39
CA ARG A 152 -34.90 -12.46 1.12
C ARG A 152 -34.49 -13.61 2.02
N ARG A 153 -35.37 -13.93 2.97
CA ARG A 153 -35.34 -15.15 3.82
C ARG A 153 -35.01 -16.36 2.95
N LEU A 154 -33.85 -16.96 3.17
CA LEU A 154 -33.49 -18.25 2.60
C LEU A 154 -34.20 -19.35 3.38
N ARG A 155 -35.29 -19.85 2.78
CA ARG A 155 -36.00 -21.04 3.19
C ARG A 155 -35.09 -22.25 2.93
N ARG A 156 -34.71 -22.97 3.98
CA ARG A 156 -33.89 -24.19 3.94
C ARG A 156 -34.46 -25.19 2.92
N ARG A 157 -33.66 -25.60 1.94
CA ARG A 157 -33.79 -26.89 1.25
C ARG A 157 -32.42 -27.57 1.30
N GLY A 158 -32.38 -28.74 1.93
CA GLY A 158 -31.18 -29.54 2.10
C GLY A 158 -30.67 -30.07 0.75
N GLY A 159 -29.37 -29.90 0.53
CA GLY A 159 -28.62 -30.59 -0.52
C GLY A 159 -27.75 -31.66 0.13
N LYS A 160 -27.87 -32.90 -0.35
CA LYS A 160 -27.07 -34.05 0.07
C LYS A 160 -25.59 -33.85 -0.29
N ILE A 161 -24.70 -34.15 0.66
CA ILE A 161 -23.26 -34.29 0.44
C ILE A 161 -23.02 -35.66 -0.20
N VAL A 162 -22.30 -35.68 -1.33
CA VAL A 162 -21.86 -36.93 -1.98
C VAL A 162 -20.48 -37.28 -1.40
N PRO A 163 -20.28 -38.47 -0.81
CA PRO A 163 -19.00 -38.84 -0.21
C PRO A 163 -18.02 -39.33 -1.29
N GLY A 164 -16.77 -38.85 -1.27
CA GLY A 164 -15.71 -39.41 -2.12
C GLY A 164 -14.57 -38.47 -2.55
N GLN A 165 -14.65 -37.17 -2.28
CA GLN A 165 -13.57 -36.24 -2.64
C GLN A 165 -12.77 -35.85 -1.41
N THR A 166 -11.57 -36.41 -1.26
CA THR A 166 -10.58 -35.90 -0.30
C THR A 166 -10.10 -34.54 -0.80
N ILE A 167 -10.72 -33.47 -0.29
CA ILE A 167 -10.25 -32.10 -0.50
C ILE A 167 -9.25 -31.81 0.62
N VAL A 168 -7.97 -31.69 0.25
CA VAL A 168 -6.94 -31.22 1.17
C VAL A 168 -7.11 -29.71 1.30
N PHE A 169 -7.68 -29.25 2.42
CA PHE A 169 -7.69 -27.84 2.77
C PHE A 169 -6.34 -27.49 3.39
N VAL A 170 -5.49 -26.74 2.66
CA VAL A 170 -4.37 -26.06 3.30
C VAL A 170 -4.92 -24.78 3.93
N VAL A 171 -5.36 -24.89 5.18
CA VAL A 171 -5.69 -23.72 5.99
C VAL A 171 -4.37 -23.15 6.51
N LYS A 172 -3.87 -22.08 5.89
CA LYS A 172 -2.73 -21.32 6.43
C LYS A 172 -3.21 -20.64 7.73
N PHE A 173 -2.85 -21.21 8.88
CA PHE A 173 -2.86 -20.48 10.14
C PHE A 173 -1.70 -19.48 10.08
N VAL A 174 -2.02 -18.19 10.03
CA VAL A 174 -1.04 -17.14 10.28
C VAL A 174 -0.74 -17.18 11.78
N TRP A 175 0.42 -17.70 12.15
CA TRP A 175 0.97 -17.54 13.49
C TRP A 175 1.61 -16.15 13.57
N LEU A 176 1.07 -15.30 14.45
CA LEU A 176 1.80 -14.12 14.95
C LEU A 176 2.97 -14.65 15.79
N VAL A 177 4.19 -14.21 15.46
CA VAL A 177 5.35 -14.26 16.36
C VAL A 177 5.83 -12.82 16.57
#